data_AF-J9ZE73-F1
#
_entry.id   AF-J9ZE73-F1
#
_cell.length_a   1.000
_cell.length_b   1.000
_cell.length_c   1.000
_cell.angle_alpha   90.00
_cell.angle_beta   90.00
_cell.angle_gamma   90.00
#
_symmetry.space_group_name_H-M   'P 1'
#
loop_
_entity.id
_entity.type
_entity.pdbx_description
1 polymer ?
#
loop_
_entity_poly.entity_id
_entity_poly.type
_entity_poly.pdbx_seq_one_letter_code
_entity_poly.pdbx_strand_id
1 'polypeptide(L)'
;MRRCGTNDFLHRPARQGHDLGGAKTFLAIENGDNKTILGFYSLAPGSVAFFDTPRTFRRGLAQHDVLGFRLVRIATHVCVQGQGLGVRLLVSAARRCLLAA
;
A
#
# COMPACT_ATOMS: atom_id res chain seq x y z
N MET A 1 -28.52 2.71 -12.40
CA MET A 1 -27.25 2.47 -13.12
C MET A 1 -26.23 3.54 -12.70
N ARG A 2 -25.44 3.32 -11.63
CA ARG A 2 -24.45 4.31 -11.18
C ARG A 2 -23.17 4.12 -11.99
N ARG A 3 -22.93 4.99 -12.98
CA ARG A 3 -21.63 5.05 -13.68
C ARG A 3 -20.58 5.53 -12.69
N CYS A 4 -19.64 4.65 -12.33
CA CYS A 4 -18.45 5.04 -11.59
C CYS A 4 -17.37 5.42 -12.61
N GLY A 5 -17.21 6.72 -12.82
CA GLY A 5 -16.27 7.30 -13.77
C GLY A 5 -14.86 7.37 -13.21
N THR A 6 -13.96 6.71 -13.95
CA THR A 6 -12.54 6.97 -14.25
C THR A 6 -11.58 7.35 -13.12
N ASN A 7 -10.63 6.43 -12.96
CA ASN A 7 -9.51 6.40 -12.05
C ASN A 7 -8.36 7.33 -12.51
N ASP A 8 -8.60 8.65 -12.56
CA ASP A 8 -7.62 9.66 -13.01
C ASP A 8 -6.30 9.63 -12.20
N PHE A 9 -6.33 9.04 -11.00
CA PHE A 9 -5.17 8.98 -10.12
C PHE A 9 -4.11 7.94 -10.51
N LEU A 10 -4.39 7.01 -11.44
CA LEU A 10 -3.43 5.95 -11.78
C LEU A 10 -2.55 6.28 -13.00
N HIS A 11 -2.94 7.25 -13.81
CA HIS A 11 -2.20 7.58 -15.03
C HIS A 11 -0.88 8.34 -14.78
N ARG A 12 -0.68 8.96 -13.60
CA ARG A 12 0.48 9.85 -13.37
C ARG A 12 1.45 9.42 -12.23
N PRO A 13 1.00 9.01 -11.03
CA PRO A 13 1.91 8.73 -9.91
C PRO A 13 2.35 7.26 -9.80
N ALA A 14 1.58 6.29 -10.34
CA ALA A 14 1.93 4.87 -10.23
C ALA A 14 3.20 4.50 -11.00
N ARG A 15 3.48 5.20 -12.12
CA ARG A 15 4.66 4.98 -12.96
C ARG A 15 5.90 5.68 -12.40
N GLN A 16 5.78 6.95 -11.99
CA GLN A 16 6.91 7.73 -11.46
C GLN A 16 7.43 7.20 -10.10
N GLY A 17 6.55 6.72 -9.21
CA GLY A 17 6.99 6.14 -7.93
C GLY A 17 7.67 4.77 -8.06
N HIS A 18 7.32 4.01 -9.11
CA HIS A 18 7.95 2.73 -9.44
C HIS A 18 9.31 2.92 -10.10
N ASP A 19 9.42 3.88 -11.04
CA ASP A 19 10.67 4.19 -11.76
C ASP A 19 11.74 4.83 -10.87
N LEU A 20 11.36 5.53 -9.79
CA LEU A 20 12.30 6.09 -8.82
C LEU A 20 12.81 5.08 -7.76
N GLY A 21 12.46 3.79 -7.89
CA GLY A 21 13.02 2.71 -7.06
C GLY A 21 12.62 2.71 -5.57
N GLY A 22 11.86 3.72 -5.11
CA GLY A 22 11.55 3.92 -3.70
C GLY A 22 10.21 3.34 -3.24
N ALA A 23 9.24 3.07 -4.13
CA ALA A 23 7.93 2.55 -3.71
C ALA A 23 7.31 1.57 -4.71
N LYS A 24 6.95 0.37 -4.25
CA LYS A 24 6.18 -0.62 -5.02
C LYS A 24 4.69 -0.38 -4.85
N THR A 25 4.01 -0.17 -5.97
CA THR A 25 2.55 0.02 -6.02
C THR A 25 1.88 -1.26 -6.52
N PHE A 26 0.85 -1.69 -5.82
CA PHE A 26 0.04 -2.87 -6.16
C PHE A 26 -1.39 -2.44 -6.41
N LEU A 27 -2.00 -3.04 -7.44
CA LEU A 27 -3.35 -2.73 -7.89
C LEU A 27 -4.28 -3.92 -7.58
N ALA A 28 -5.49 -3.62 -7.13
CA ALA A 28 -6.60 -4.57 -7.16
C ALA A 28 -7.38 -4.33 -8.44
N ILE A 29 -7.38 -5.32 -9.32
CA ILE A 29 -8.04 -5.28 -10.62
C ILE A 29 -9.25 -6.21 -10.54
N GLU A 30 -10.35 -5.81 -11.18
CA GLU A 30 -11.54 -6.64 -11.33
C GLU A 30 -11.25 -7.83 -12.25
N ASN A 31 -11.66 -9.03 -11.83
CA ASN A 31 -11.39 -10.25 -12.58
C ASN A 31 -12.10 -10.32 -13.94
N GLY A 32 -13.22 -9.60 -14.10
CA GLY A 32 -14.07 -9.70 -15.29
C GLY A 32 -13.48 -9.08 -16.55
N ASP A 33 -12.74 -7.97 -16.40
CA ASP A 33 -12.18 -7.23 -17.55
C ASP A 33 -10.66 -7.01 -17.48
N ASN A 34 -10.04 -7.34 -16.34
CA ASN A 34 -8.62 -7.11 -16.02
C ASN A 34 -8.13 -5.69 -16.35
N LYS A 35 -9.03 -4.71 -16.36
CA LYS A 35 -8.79 -3.31 -16.72
C LYS A 35 -9.36 -2.36 -15.67
N THR A 36 -10.46 -2.75 -15.03
CA THR A 36 -11.09 -1.96 -13.98
C THR A 36 -10.31 -2.09 -12.69
N ILE A 37 -9.77 -0.96 -12.22
CA ILE A 37 -8.96 -0.92 -11.01
C ILE A 37 -9.87 -0.53 -9.84
N LEU A 38 -10.10 -1.49 -8.95
CA LEU A 38 -10.98 -1.39 -7.79
C LEU A 38 -10.28 -0.75 -6.58
N GLY A 39 -8.96 -0.69 -6.58
CA GLY A 39 -8.17 -0.05 -5.54
C GLY A 39 -6.68 -0.24 -5.73
N PHE A 40 -5.88 0.40 -4.89
CA PHE A 40 -4.43 0.26 -4.91
C PHE A 40 -3.81 0.56 -3.54
N TYR A 41 -2.58 0.12 -3.36
CA TYR A 41 -1.73 0.56 -2.26
C TYR A 41 -0.27 0.62 -2.69
N SER A 42 0.50 1.46 -2.00
CA SER A 42 1.92 1.66 -2.28
C SER A 42 2.74 1.42 -1.01
N LEU A 43 3.79 0.60 -1.12
CA LEU A 43 4.74 0.27 -0.07
C LEU A 43 6.12 0.79 -0.44
N ALA A 44 6.78 1.47 0.50
CA ALA A 44 8.17 1.89 0.37
C ALA A 44 9.01 1.23 1.47
N PRO A 45 10.17 0.62 1.16
CA PRO A 45 11.14 0.27 2.20
C PRO A 45 11.61 1.54 2.91
N GLY A 46 11.83 1.45 4.21
CA GLY A 46 12.35 2.56 4.98
C GLY A 46 12.83 2.12 6.35
N SER A 47 13.57 2.99 7.01
CA SER A 47 13.93 2.84 8.41
C SER A 47 13.21 3.90 9.23
N VAL A 48 12.80 3.55 10.44
CA VAL A 48 12.30 4.49 11.44
C VAL A 48 13.37 4.64 12.50
N ALA A 49 13.75 5.88 12.79
CA ALA A 49 14.72 6.17 13.82
C ALA A 49 14.31 5.51 15.14
N PHE A 50 15.27 4.91 15.84
CA PHE A 50 14.99 4.22 17.11
C PHE A 50 14.23 5.13 18.07
N PHE A 51 14.54 6.43 18.10
CA PHE A 51 13.92 7.42 18.99
C PHE A 51 12.49 7.85 18.62
N ASP A 52 12.02 7.57 17.41
CA ASP A 52 10.65 7.88 16.97
C ASP A 52 9.72 6.66 17.03
N THR A 53 10.27 5.47 17.24
CA THR A 53 9.52 4.22 17.26
C THR A 53 8.74 4.04 18.57
N PRO A 54 7.49 3.58 18.64
CA PRO A 54 6.84 3.35 19.93
C PRO A 54 7.59 2.31 20.79
N ARG A 55 7.65 2.50 22.11
CA ARG A 55 8.40 1.62 23.04
C ARG A 55 8.01 0.13 22.93
N THR A 56 6.79 -0.17 22.52
CA THR A 56 6.29 -1.53 22.24
C THR A 56 7.07 -2.23 21.13
N PHE A 57 7.53 -1.50 20.12
CA PHE A 57 8.34 -2.02 19.02
C PHE A 57 9.86 -1.96 19.30
N ARG A 58 10.28 -1.24 20.36
CA ARG A 58 11.70 -1.16 20.78
C ARG A 58 12.13 -2.29 21.73
N ARG A 59 11.18 -3.02 22.33
CA ARG A 59 11.49 -4.09 23.29
C ARG A 59 12.21 -5.23 22.58
N GLY A 60 13.52 -5.37 22.83
CA GLY A 60 14.35 -6.46 22.31
C GLY A 60 15.25 -6.09 21.12
N LEU A 61 15.22 -4.84 20.64
CA LEU A 61 16.14 -4.35 19.61
C LEU A 61 17.28 -3.55 20.24
N ALA A 62 18.51 -3.78 19.77
CA ALA A 62 19.64 -2.88 20.02
C ALA A 62 19.30 -1.46 19.50
N GLN A 63 19.98 -0.42 19.98
CA GLN A 63 19.72 1.00 19.63
C GLN A 63 20.07 1.32 18.15
N HIS A 64 19.44 0.62 17.21
CA HIS A 64 19.55 0.81 15.78
C HIS A 64 18.17 1.17 15.22
N ASP A 65 18.18 1.79 14.05
CA ASP A 65 16.94 2.12 13.35
C ASP A 65 16.16 0.84 13.03
N VAL A 66 14.85 0.91 13.23
CA VAL A 66 13.96 -0.21 12.96
C VAL A 66 13.68 -0.23 11.46
N LEU A 67 14.17 -1.27 10.79
CA LEU A 67 13.87 -1.53 9.39
C LEU A 67 12.39 -1.93 9.24
N GLY A 68 11.74 -1.39 8.22
CA GLY A 68 10.35 -1.73 7.93
C GLY A 68 9.87 -1.25 6.58
N PHE A 69 8.55 -1.30 6.41
CA PHE A 69 7.88 -0.84 5.21
C PHE A 69 6.86 0.24 5.58
N ARG A 70 6.92 1.37 4.87
CA ARG A 70 5.93 2.44 4.99
C ARG A 70 4.79 2.18 4.01
N LEU A 71 3.57 2.13 4.54
CA LEU A 71 2.35 2.20 3.72
C LEU A 71 2.13 3.67 3.32
N VAL A 72 2.62 4.04 2.14
CA VAL A 72 2.63 5.43 1.65
C VAL A 72 1.21 5.88 1.31
N ARG A 73 0.44 5.00 0.69
CA ARG A 73 -0.93 5.31 0.26
C ARG A 73 -1.73 4.03 0.12
N ILE A 74 -3.02 4.11 0.44
CA ILE A 74 -4.01 3.08 0.17
C ILE A 74 -5.30 3.78 -0.25
N ALA A 75 -5.95 3.28 -1.30
CA ALA A 75 -7.22 3.81 -1.76
C ALA A 75 -8.07 2.69 -2.36
N THR A 76 -9.39 2.81 -2.18
CA THR A 76 -10.37 1.94 -2.82
C THR A 76 -11.34 2.79 -3.63
N HIS A 77 -11.79 2.22 -4.72
CA HIS A 77 -12.72 2.86 -5.62
C HIS A 77 -14.08 3.05 -4.94
N VAL A 78 -14.70 4.22 -5.14
CA VAL A 78 -15.90 4.65 -4.39
C VAL A 78 -17.07 3.67 -4.54
N CYS A 79 -17.22 3.04 -5.70
CA CYS A 79 -18.30 2.08 -5.91
C CYS A 79 -18.13 0.75 -5.17
N VAL A 80 -16.93 0.45 -4.64
CA VAL A 80 -16.66 -0.73 -3.81
C VAL A 80 -16.27 -0.37 -2.38
N GLN A 81 -16.38 0.91 -2.01
CA GLN A 81 -16.25 1.33 -0.62
C GLN A 81 -17.36 0.69 0.22
N GLY A 82 -17.02 0.26 1.44
CA GLY A 82 -17.93 -0.47 2.33
C GLY A 82 -18.05 -1.97 2.05
N GLN A 83 -17.46 -2.50 0.97
CA GLN A 83 -17.46 -3.94 0.67
C GLN A 83 -16.23 -4.69 1.25
N GLY A 84 -15.51 -4.07 2.18
CA GLY A 84 -14.33 -4.67 2.81
C GLY A 84 -13.08 -4.78 1.93
N LEU A 85 -13.09 -4.22 0.70
CA LEU A 85 -11.93 -4.26 -0.20
C LEU A 85 -10.69 -3.59 0.43
N GLY A 86 -10.87 -2.49 1.17
CA GLY A 86 -9.76 -1.78 1.83
C GLY A 86 -9.05 -2.65 2.87
N VAL A 87 -9.80 -3.45 3.62
CA VAL A 87 -9.24 -4.41 4.59
C VAL A 87 -8.46 -5.50 3.86
N ARG A 88 -8.99 -6.04 2.77
CA ARG A 88 -8.31 -7.05 1.94
C ARG A 88 -7.01 -6.51 1.35
N LEU A 89 -7.00 -5.26 0.91
CA LEU A 89 -5.78 -4.58 0.44
C LEU A 89 -4.76 -4.44 1.57
N LEU A 90 -5.18 -4.03 2.77
CA LEU A 90 -4.30 -3.88 3.92
C LEU A 90 -3.68 -5.22 4.35
N VAL A 91 -4.48 -6.28 4.46
CA VAL A 91 -4.00 -7.64 4.76
C VAL A 91 -3.03 -8.13 3.68
N SER A 92 -3.34 -7.84 2.42
CA SER A 92 -2.48 -8.18 1.28
C SER A 92 -1.15 -7.42 1.30
N ALA A 93 -1.14 -6.19 1.80
CA ALA A 93 0.06 -5.38 2.00
C ALA A 93 0.90 -5.94 3.16
N ALA A 94 0.28 -6.19 4.31
CA ALA A 94 0.93 -6.76 5.48
C ALA A 94 1.58 -8.13 5.18
N ARG A 95 0.86 -9.01 4.46
CA ARG A 95 1.41 -10.31 4.03
C ARG A 95 2.63 -10.15 3.12
N ARG A 96 2.65 -9.15 2.25
CA ARG A 96 3.83 -8.87 1.41
C ARG A 96 5.00 -8.34 2.21
N CYS A 97 4.76 -7.46 3.18
CA CYS A 97 5.81 -6.99 4.09
C CYS A 97 6.42 -8.15 4.88
N LEU A 98 5.60 -9.10 5.35
CA LEU A 98 6.08 -10.27 6.08
C LEU A 98 6.90 -11.22 5.19
N LEU A 99 6.51 -11.41 3.93
CA LEU A 99 7.24 -12.27 3.00
C LEU A 99 8.52 -11.64 2.44
N ALA A 100 8.67 -10.31 2.57
CA ALA A 100 9.83 -9.57 2.10
C ALA A 100 10.84 -9.26 3.23
N ALA A 101 10.51 -9.58 4.48
CA ALA A 101 11.38 -9.52 5.65
C ALA A 101 12.11 -10.85 5.83
#